data_AF-A0A0C2XR31-F1
#
_entry.id   AF-A0A0C2XR31-F1
#
_cell.length_a   1.000
_cell.length_b   1.000
_cell.length_c   1.000
_cell.angle_alpha   90.00
_cell.angle_beta   90.00
_cell.angle_gamma   90.00
#
_symmetry.space_group_name_H-M   'P 1'
#
loop_
_entity.id
_entity.type
_entity.pdbx_description
1 polymer ?
#
loop_
_entity_poly.entity_id
_entity_poly.type
_entity_poly.pdbx_seq_one_letter_code
_entity_poly.pdbx_strand_id
1 'polypeptide(L)'
;MTNTVPTNDTTPSQPEGGQPPADKQRKTHRNDRIIALLRALSRADKIKRNDLIEQRNAARDLTRAYSEENSLHEAVSSNESLITVPDEEPDTSPQAEQARSFLSSLSPKSAKTWFKNVFGKRYREFGDSSKDECIIQRSKKHAAKRRAEISVTPGAVLPPGFNRHHHILFASNVYMPLHLFTNKNLRILNREGATLATTKISTSTAKGKENSVKILDLTKFETLHGSEESLSQAQWSEAVRNYIRFFDSLDQESLSQCWEDHFGFFEEQEDLVENFNAILILDIKMRKDYVAQPFSFSMQYYALELEKMIRDTQVQRLEDLLKGGKSGAPSSFVSSTKRQRLPSSTPAGQSFQPGTHGDPSTAVCVI
;
A
#
# COMPACT_ATOMS: atom_id res chain seq x y z
N MET A 1 -58.40 43.81 61.67
CA MET A 1 -57.99 42.73 62.60
C MET A 1 -56.76 42.09 61.96
N THR A 2 -55.54 42.63 62.12
CA THR A 2 -54.58 42.50 63.24
C THR A 2 -54.17 41.07 63.60
N ASN A 3 -52.84 40.91 63.74
CA ASN A 3 -52.06 39.88 64.44
C ASN A 3 -51.56 38.70 63.58
N THR A 4 -50.28 38.27 63.60
CA THR A 4 -49.08 38.66 64.37
C THR A 4 -47.83 38.00 63.73
N VAL A 5 -46.68 38.67 63.80
CA VAL A 5 -45.30 38.14 63.60
C VAL A 5 -44.80 37.49 64.90
N PRO A 6 -43.94 36.45 64.85
CA PRO A 6 -42.53 36.55 65.32
C PRO A 6 -41.54 35.77 64.40
N THR A 7 -40.46 36.36 63.87
CA THR A 7 -39.08 36.55 64.41
C THR A 7 -38.16 35.31 64.51
N ASN A 8 -36.91 35.57 64.10
CA ASN A 8 -35.62 34.93 64.47
C ASN A 8 -35.18 33.66 63.71
N ASP A 9 -33.90 33.44 63.37
CA ASP A 9 -32.66 34.14 63.68
C ASP A 9 -31.61 33.82 62.59
N THR A 10 -30.82 34.83 62.22
CA THR A 10 -29.59 34.69 61.43
C THR A 10 -28.42 34.66 62.39
N THR A 11 -27.63 33.59 62.41
CA THR A 11 -26.25 33.60 62.93
C THR A 11 -25.39 32.63 62.10
N PRO A 12 -24.18 33.05 61.67
CA PRO A 12 -23.39 32.35 60.66
C PRO A 12 -22.54 31.24 61.30
N SER A 13 -22.54 30.06 60.68
CA SER A 13 -21.63 28.97 61.03
C SER A 13 -20.58 28.80 59.94
N GLN A 14 -19.33 28.71 60.40
CA GLN A 14 -18.07 28.62 59.67
C GLN A 14 -18.04 27.55 58.57
N PRO A 15 -17.17 27.70 57.54
CA PRO A 15 -16.86 26.60 56.65
C PRO A 15 -16.08 25.52 57.41
N GLU A 16 -16.75 24.39 57.66
CA GLU A 16 -16.11 23.16 58.11
C GLU A 16 -15.03 22.73 57.12
N GLY A 17 -13.92 22.27 57.69
CA GLY A 17 -12.72 21.86 56.99
C GLY A 17 -13.01 20.82 55.91
N GLY A 18 -12.73 21.20 54.66
CA GLY A 18 -12.62 20.25 53.58
C GLY A 18 -11.52 19.24 53.88
N GLN A 19 -11.93 17.98 54.04
CA GLN A 19 -11.03 16.83 53.95
C GLN A 19 -10.06 17.01 52.77
N PRO A 20 -8.76 16.74 52.95
CA PRO A 20 -7.84 16.73 51.82
C PRO A 20 -8.37 15.71 50.79
N PRO A 21 -8.40 16.06 49.50
CA PRO A 21 -8.94 15.16 48.48
C PRO A 21 -8.14 13.87 48.55
N ALA A 22 -8.85 12.74 48.70
CA ALA A 22 -8.29 11.40 48.65
C ALA A 22 -7.26 11.31 47.52
N ASP A 23 -6.07 10.81 47.85
CA ASP A 23 -4.92 10.72 46.95
C ASP A 23 -5.34 10.12 45.62
N LYS A 24 -5.61 10.98 44.63
CA LYS A 24 -5.83 10.57 43.25
C LYS A 24 -4.52 9.94 42.81
N GLN A 25 -4.46 8.61 42.78
CA GLN A 25 -3.31 7.88 42.29
C GLN A 25 -2.92 8.47 40.93
N ARG A 26 -1.71 9.06 40.89
CA ARG A 26 -1.19 9.73 39.71
C ARG A 26 -1.10 8.72 38.57
N LYS A 27 -1.90 8.93 37.52
CA LYS A 27 -1.90 8.08 36.33
C LYS A 27 -0.65 8.30 35.46
N THR A 28 0.01 9.46 35.57
CA THR A 28 1.21 9.81 34.80
C THR A 28 2.40 10.16 35.71
N HIS A 29 3.61 9.87 35.21
CA HIS A 29 4.91 10.13 35.87
C HIS A 29 5.13 9.43 37.23
N ARG A 30 4.86 8.12 37.31
CA ARG A 30 5.15 7.26 38.49
C ARG A 30 6.64 7.12 38.86
N ASN A 31 7.54 7.81 38.17
CA ASN A 31 8.98 7.71 38.39
C ASN A 31 9.48 9.00 39.05
N ASP A 32 9.96 8.89 40.29
CA ASP A 32 10.43 10.01 41.12
C ASP A 32 11.51 10.86 40.43
N ARG A 33 12.34 10.23 39.59
CA ARG A 33 13.37 10.92 38.81
C ARG A 33 12.76 11.86 37.76
N ILE A 34 11.64 11.46 37.15
CA ILE A 34 10.93 12.29 36.18
C ILE A 34 10.22 13.45 36.90
N ILE A 35 9.69 13.22 38.09
CA ILE A 35 9.07 14.25 38.92
C ILE A 35 10.10 15.31 39.34
N ALA A 36 11.28 14.89 39.81
CA ALA A 36 12.36 15.80 40.19
C ALA A 36 12.81 16.69 39.02
N LEU A 37 12.90 16.12 37.81
CA LEU A 37 13.25 16.87 36.60
C LEU A 37 12.16 17.85 36.17
N LEU A 38 10.88 17.47 36.25
CA LEU A 38 9.77 18.38 35.95
C LEU A 38 9.69 19.54 36.95
N ARG A 39 10.05 19.31 38.22
CA ARG A 39 10.19 20.36 39.22
C ARG A 39 11.36 21.30 38.94
N ALA A 40 12.48 20.76 38.43
CA ALA A 40 13.69 21.52 38.13
C ALA A 40 13.62 22.41 36.87
N LEU A 41 12.56 22.28 36.06
CA LEU A 41 12.31 23.14 34.89
C LEU A 41 12.18 24.62 35.29
N SER A 42 12.65 25.50 34.42
CA SER A 42 12.45 26.94 34.56
C SER A 42 10.96 27.29 34.53
N ARG A 43 10.57 28.42 35.14
CA ARG A 43 9.19 28.89 35.11
C ARG A 43 8.67 29.07 33.68
N ALA A 44 9.49 29.66 32.81
CA ALA A 44 9.15 29.85 31.39
C ALA A 44 8.90 28.52 30.66
N ASP A 45 9.70 27.49 30.95
CA ASP A 45 9.52 26.16 30.34
C ASP A 45 8.29 25.43 30.88
N LYS A 46 7.95 25.63 32.16
CA LYS A 46 6.72 25.09 32.76
C LYS A 46 5.48 25.72 32.12
N ILE A 47 5.46 27.04 31.95
CA ILE A 47 4.35 27.78 31.31
C ILE A 47 4.16 27.30 29.88
N LYS A 48 5.22 27.34 29.06
CA LYS A 48 5.17 26.88 27.66
C LYS A 48 4.68 25.44 27.52
N ARG A 49 4.95 24.60 28.52
CA ARG A 49 4.53 23.20 28.55
C ARG A 49 3.07 23.05 28.97
N ASN A 50 2.59 23.87 29.88
CA ASN A 50 1.17 23.96 30.23
C ASN A 50 0.36 24.40 29.01
N ASP A 51 0.80 25.41 28.25
CA ASP A 51 0.13 25.83 27.00
C ASP A 51 -0.02 24.67 26.01
N LEU A 52 1.04 23.85 25.85
CA LEU A 52 1.00 22.68 24.98
C LEU A 52 0.11 21.55 25.51
N ILE A 53 -0.07 21.45 26.83
CA ILE A 53 -0.99 20.48 27.45
C ILE A 53 -2.43 20.95 27.23
N GLU A 54 -2.70 22.25 27.41
CA GLU A 54 -4.00 22.87 27.15
C GLU A 54 -4.42 22.70 25.69
N GLN A 55 -3.54 22.98 24.73
CA GLN A 55 -3.83 22.76 23.30
C GLN A 55 -4.17 21.30 22.99
N ARG A 56 -3.47 20.34 23.61
CA ARG A 56 -3.73 18.91 23.43
C ARG A 56 -5.03 18.48 24.11
N ASN A 57 -5.36 19.02 25.27
CA ASN A 57 -6.62 18.76 25.95
C ASN A 57 -7.79 19.36 25.17
N ALA A 58 -7.68 20.59 24.66
CA ALA A 58 -8.69 21.21 23.81
C ALA A 58 -8.97 20.39 22.54
N ALA A 59 -7.93 19.86 21.88
CA ALA A 59 -8.11 18.98 20.72
C ALA A 59 -8.82 17.66 21.08
N ARG A 60 -8.56 17.11 22.28
CA ARG A 60 -9.27 15.91 22.77
C ARG A 60 -10.71 16.20 23.13
N ASP A 61 -11.00 17.36 23.72
CA ASP A 61 -12.36 17.77 24.08
C ASP A 61 -13.20 18.00 22.80
N LEU A 62 -12.63 18.57 21.74
CA LEU A 62 -13.27 18.62 20.42
C LEU A 62 -13.55 17.23 19.86
N THR A 63 -12.57 16.32 19.93
CA THR A 63 -12.75 14.93 19.46
C THR A 63 -13.85 14.20 20.24
N ARG A 64 -13.95 14.46 21.55
CA ARG A 64 -15.00 13.91 22.42
C ARG A 64 -16.38 14.42 22.02
N ALA A 65 -16.52 15.74 21.81
CA ALA A 65 -17.78 16.33 21.35
C ALA A 65 -18.25 15.74 20.02
N TYR A 66 -17.34 15.57 19.05
CA TYR A 66 -17.65 14.92 17.77
C TYR A 66 -18.02 13.43 17.91
N SER A 67 -17.43 12.70 18.86
CA SER A 67 -17.76 11.28 19.10
C SER A 67 -19.11 11.10 19.81
N GLU A 68 -19.45 12.00 20.74
CA GLU A 68 -20.73 11.98 21.49
C GLU A 68 -21.92 12.28 20.58
N GLU A 69 -21.77 13.19 19.62
CA GLU A 69 -22.82 13.56 18.65
C GLU A 69 -23.12 12.44 17.63
N ASN A 70 -22.14 11.58 17.34
CA ASN A 70 -22.26 10.51 16.35
C ASN A 70 -22.51 9.11 16.96
N SER A 71 -22.82 9.02 18.26
CA SER A 71 -23.05 7.73 18.97
C SER A 71 -21.93 6.69 18.79
N LEU A 72 -20.70 7.14 18.54
CA LEU A 72 -19.53 6.27 18.46
C LEU A 72 -18.96 6.10 19.86
N HIS A 73 -19.13 4.92 20.45
CA HIS A 73 -18.51 4.56 21.73
C HIS A 73 -16.99 4.28 21.54
N GLU A 74 -16.22 5.31 21.22
CA GLU A 74 -14.76 5.24 21.29
C GLU A 74 -14.29 5.79 22.64
N ALA A 75 -13.51 5.00 23.38
CA ALA A 75 -13.02 5.38 24.71
C ALA A 75 -12.00 6.53 24.61
N VAL A 76 -12.48 7.78 24.60
CA VAL A 76 -11.60 8.96 24.60
C VAL A 76 -10.86 9.03 25.93
N SER A 77 -9.53 8.89 25.86
CA SER A 77 -8.61 8.93 27.01
C SER A 77 -8.77 10.21 27.85
N SER A 78 -8.53 10.11 29.17
CA SER A 78 -8.67 11.22 30.13
C SER A 78 -7.72 12.39 29.84
N ASN A 79 -8.14 13.62 30.19
CA ASN A 79 -7.36 14.84 29.99
C ASN A 79 -6.03 14.81 30.78
N GLU A 80 -4.97 15.37 30.18
CA GLU A 80 -3.65 15.48 30.82
C GLU A 80 -3.66 16.57 31.90
N SER A 81 -3.01 16.31 33.04
CA SER A 81 -2.90 17.30 34.13
C SER A 81 -1.81 18.33 33.86
N LEU A 82 -2.08 19.60 34.21
CA LEU A 82 -1.11 20.69 34.14
C LEU A 82 0.00 20.54 35.20
N ILE A 83 1.17 21.08 34.90
CA ILE A 83 2.29 21.16 35.84
C ILE A 83 2.03 22.33 36.78
N THR A 84 1.96 22.06 38.09
CA THR A 84 1.83 23.11 39.11
C THR A 84 3.01 24.07 39.05
N VAL A 85 2.74 25.35 38.83
CA VAL A 85 3.72 26.44 38.87
C VAL A 85 3.54 27.13 40.24
N PRO A 86 4.49 26.99 41.19
CA PRO A 86 4.42 27.75 42.43
C PRO A 86 4.66 29.24 42.17
N ASP A 87 4.00 30.10 42.94
CA ASP A 87 4.07 31.57 42.81
C ASP A 87 5.42 32.16 43.27
N GLU A 88 6.17 31.42 44.09
CA GLU A 88 7.54 31.75 44.46
C GLU A 88 8.52 30.69 43.95
N GLU A 89 9.66 31.13 43.39
CA GLU A 89 10.77 30.21 43.05
C GLU A 89 11.32 29.63 44.36
N PRO A 90 11.21 28.31 44.60
CA PRO A 90 11.78 27.75 45.82
C PRO A 90 13.30 27.81 45.72
N ASP A 91 13.91 28.29 46.81
CA ASP A 91 15.35 28.21 47.03
C ASP A 91 15.86 26.80 46.72
N THR A 92 16.99 26.80 46.01
CA THR A 92 17.68 25.67 45.39
C THR A 92 17.76 24.46 46.31
N SER A 93 16.87 23.49 46.09
CA SER A 93 17.04 22.16 46.69
C SER A 93 18.22 21.44 46.01
N PRO A 94 19.04 20.66 46.75
CA PRO A 94 20.19 19.94 46.20
C PRO A 94 19.83 18.99 45.04
N GLN A 95 18.58 18.51 45.01
CA GLN A 95 18.06 17.67 43.92
C GLN A 95 17.82 18.47 42.63
N ALA A 96 17.42 19.74 42.73
CA ALA A 96 17.22 20.60 41.56
C ALA A 96 18.56 20.95 40.89
N GLU A 97 19.63 21.13 41.67
CA GLU A 97 20.98 21.38 41.16
C GLU A 97 21.60 20.16 40.49
N GLN A 98 21.40 18.96 41.04
CA GLN A 98 21.82 17.71 40.37
C GLN A 98 21.07 17.47 39.05
N ALA A 99 19.78 17.82 39.00
CA ALA A 99 18.99 17.75 37.77
C ALA A 99 19.45 18.78 36.72
N ARG A 100 19.76 20.01 37.13
CA ARG A 100 20.25 21.08 36.25
C ARG A 100 21.65 20.81 35.71
N SER A 101 22.57 20.33 36.56
CA SER A 101 23.94 19.94 36.15
C SER A 101 23.95 18.75 35.18
N PHE A 102 23.04 17.79 35.34
CA PHE A 102 22.89 16.71 34.37
C PHE A 102 22.35 17.23 33.02
N LEU A 103 21.37 18.14 33.03
CA LEU A 103 20.82 18.71 31.79
C LEU A 103 21.83 19.60 31.05
N SER A 104 22.66 20.36 31.77
CA SER A 104 23.73 21.17 31.17
C SER A 104 24.92 20.34 30.67
N SER A 105 25.14 19.15 31.23
CA SER A 105 26.16 18.20 30.74
C SER A 105 25.80 17.52 29.41
N LEU A 106 24.52 17.60 28.99
CA LEU A 106 24.09 17.03 27.73
C LEU A 106 24.32 18.04 26.60
N SER A 107 25.06 17.62 25.57
CA SER A 107 25.14 18.35 24.30
C SER A 107 23.75 18.76 23.80
N PRO A 108 23.56 19.96 23.22
CA PRO A 108 22.25 20.43 22.74
C PRO A 108 21.54 19.44 21.80
N LYS A 109 22.31 18.67 21.01
CA LYS A 109 21.77 17.62 20.13
C LYS A 109 21.34 16.37 20.92
N SER A 110 22.08 16.00 21.96
CA SER A 110 21.79 14.86 22.84
C SER A 110 20.62 15.14 23.78
N ALA A 111 20.53 16.34 24.35
CA ALA A 111 19.38 16.80 25.14
C ALA A 111 18.10 16.74 24.30
N LYS A 112 18.11 17.32 23.09
CA LYS A 112 16.94 17.32 22.18
C LYS A 112 16.50 15.90 21.76
N THR A 113 17.46 14.97 21.60
CA THR A 113 17.18 13.57 21.23
C THR A 113 16.68 12.76 22.43
N TRP A 114 17.25 13.00 23.61
CA TRP A 114 16.82 12.40 24.87
C TRP A 114 15.42 12.88 25.26
N PHE A 115 15.12 14.19 25.18
CA PHE A 115 13.77 14.73 25.40
C PHE A 115 12.75 14.11 24.45
N LYS A 116 13.09 13.92 23.16
CA LYS A 116 12.22 13.21 22.20
C LYS A 116 12.02 11.73 22.53
N ASN A 117 13.04 11.04 23.04
CA ASN A 117 12.95 9.60 23.34
C ASN A 117 12.27 9.31 24.69
N VAL A 118 12.44 10.18 25.69
CA VAL A 118 11.88 9.99 27.04
C VAL A 118 10.42 10.43 27.14
N PHE A 119 10.03 11.46 26.38
CA PHE A 119 8.66 12.00 26.39
C PHE A 119 7.88 11.77 25.08
N GLY A 120 8.54 11.40 23.97
CA GLY A 120 7.86 11.08 22.70
C GLY A 120 7.44 9.62 22.54
N LYS A 121 7.75 8.76 23.51
CA LYS A 121 7.28 7.37 23.57
C LYS A 121 6.88 7.03 25.00
N ARG A 122 5.57 7.00 25.25
CA ARG A 122 4.84 6.28 26.32
C ARG A 122 3.41 6.86 26.26
N TYR A 123 2.37 6.15 25.86
CA TYR A 123 1.93 4.82 26.28
C TYR A 123 1.16 4.14 25.12
N ARG A 124 1.48 2.89 24.78
CA ARG A 124 0.50 1.96 24.21
C ARG A 124 0.29 0.97 25.34
N GLU A 125 -0.75 1.21 26.12
CA GLU A 125 -1.21 0.28 27.15
C GLU A 125 -1.81 -0.94 26.45
N PHE A 126 -1.57 -2.10 27.02
CA PHE A 126 -2.10 -3.40 26.60
C PHE A 126 -3.60 -3.49 26.96
N GLY A 127 -4.38 -4.13 26.08
CA GLY A 127 -5.84 -4.36 26.19
C GLY A 127 -6.59 -3.38 25.28
N ASP A 128 -7.33 -3.77 24.24
CA ASP A 128 -8.24 -4.90 24.12
C ASP A 128 -8.23 -5.43 22.67
N SER A 129 -8.56 -6.72 22.53
CA SER A 129 -8.59 -7.46 21.28
C SER A 129 -9.82 -7.09 20.47
N SER A 130 -9.66 -6.24 19.45
CA SER A 130 -10.59 -6.19 18.32
C SER A 130 -9.83 -6.48 17.03
N LYS A 131 -10.32 -7.48 16.30
CA LYS A 131 -9.80 -7.96 15.03
C LYS A 131 -10.05 -6.88 13.98
N ASP A 132 -8.97 -6.34 13.42
CA ASP A 132 -8.90 -5.81 12.05
C ASP A 132 -7.42 -5.62 11.70
N GLU A 133 -6.86 -6.60 10.99
CA GLU A 133 -5.46 -6.60 10.58
C GLU A 133 -5.23 -5.60 9.44
N CYS A 134 -4.64 -4.44 9.76
CA CYS A 134 -3.90 -3.66 8.78
C CYS A 134 -2.39 -3.97 8.93
N ILE A 135 -1.90 -4.87 8.08
CA ILE A 135 -0.50 -5.34 8.05
C ILE A 135 0.42 -4.24 7.51
N ILE A 136 0.81 -3.26 8.34
CA ILE A 136 2.09 -2.55 8.16
C ILE A 136 2.75 -2.33 9.53
N GLN A 137 3.41 -3.37 10.04
CA GLN A 137 4.28 -3.26 11.21
C GLN A 137 5.60 -2.57 10.83
N ARG A 138 5.86 -1.40 11.41
CA ARG A 138 7.17 -0.74 11.40
C ARG A 138 8.17 -1.58 12.18
N SER A 139 9.05 -2.29 11.48
CA SER A 139 10.09 -3.10 12.11
C SER A 139 11.36 -2.30 12.42
N LYS A 140 11.83 -2.48 13.65
CA LYS A 140 13.17 -2.09 14.12
C LYS A 140 14.19 -3.01 13.43
N LYS A 141 15.34 -2.43 13.04
CA LYS A 141 16.58 -3.10 12.56
C LYS A 141 16.44 -4.61 12.34
N HIS A 142 16.07 -5.00 11.12
CA HIS A 142 16.15 -6.39 10.69
C HIS A 142 17.62 -6.77 10.55
N ALA A 143 18.16 -7.55 11.50
CA ALA A 143 19.04 -8.62 11.10
C ALA A 143 18.25 -9.44 10.07
N ALA A 144 18.84 -9.73 8.91
CA ALA A 144 18.19 -10.52 7.87
C ALA A 144 17.80 -11.88 8.47
N LYS A 145 16.55 -12.02 8.93
CA LYS A 145 15.97 -13.32 9.22
C LYS A 145 16.03 -14.05 7.88
N ARG A 146 16.90 -15.06 7.77
CA ARG A 146 16.81 -16.03 6.67
C ARG A 146 15.36 -16.51 6.63
N ARG A 147 14.78 -16.59 5.43
CA ARG A 147 13.48 -17.23 5.24
C ARG A 147 13.56 -18.61 5.87
N ALA A 148 12.50 -19.02 6.56
CA ALA A 148 12.42 -20.38 7.10
C ALA A 148 12.69 -21.37 5.96
N GLU A 149 13.60 -22.30 6.19
CA GLU A 149 13.85 -23.38 5.24
C GLU A 149 12.56 -24.20 5.14
N ILE A 150 11.99 -24.27 3.94
CA ILE A 150 10.81 -25.08 3.66
C ILE A 150 11.34 -26.45 3.26
N SER A 151 10.87 -27.52 3.90
CA SER A 151 11.20 -28.90 3.54
C SER A 151 10.58 -29.24 2.18
N VAL A 152 11.29 -28.94 1.10
CA VAL A 152 10.87 -29.25 -0.26
C VAL A 152 11.93 -30.10 -0.91
N THR A 153 11.52 -31.21 -1.52
CA THR A 153 12.39 -32.07 -2.32
C THR A 153 13.06 -31.24 -3.43
N PRO A 154 14.40 -31.19 -3.51
CA PRO A 154 15.08 -30.53 -4.61
C PRO A 154 14.56 -31.03 -5.96
N GLY A 155 14.15 -30.11 -6.84
CA GLY A 155 13.55 -30.44 -8.14
C GLY A 155 12.01 -30.50 -8.16
N ALA A 156 11.34 -30.41 -7.00
CA ALA A 156 9.88 -30.24 -6.98
C ALA A 156 9.49 -28.89 -7.59
N VAL A 157 8.48 -28.90 -8.47
CA VAL A 157 7.90 -27.67 -9.03
C VAL A 157 7.05 -27.03 -7.94
N LEU A 158 7.66 -26.14 -7.16
CA LEU A 158 6.90 -25.28 -6.28
C LEU A 158 6.13 -24.27 -7.11
N PRO A 159 4.87 -23.99 -6.75
CA PRO A 159 4.19 -22.84 -7.31
C PRO A 159 5.02 -21.58 -7.03
N PRO A 160 5.19 -20.66 -7.99
CA PRO A 160 5.91 -19.43 -7.75
C PRO A 160 5.22 -18.68 -6.61
N GLY A 161 5.96 -18.35 -5.55
CA GLY A 161 5.46 -17.45 -4.52
C GLY A 161 5.24 -16.04 -5.11
N PHE A 162 4.48 -15.20 -4.43
CA PHE A 162 4.26 -13.83 -4.89
C PHE A 162 5.37 -12.90 -4.39
N ASN A 163 6.00 -12.17 -5.31
CA ASN A 163 7.00 -11.18 -4.95
C ASN A 163 6.36 -10.02 -4.17
N ARG A 164 7.13 -9.37 -3.29
CA ARG A 164 6.75 -8.16 -2.54
C ARG A 164 6.10 -7.07 -3.41
N HIS A 165 6.50 -6.93 -4.67
CA HIS A 165 5.91 -5.96 -5.59
C HIS A 165 4.39 -6.13 -5.78
N HIS A 166 3.88 -7.37 -5.86
CA HIS A 166 2.43 -7.62 -5.93
C HIS A 166 1.71 -7.06 -4.70
N HIS A 167 2.21 -7.41 -3.51
CA HIS A 167 1.64 -6.93 -2.25
C HIS A 167 1.67 -5.40 -2.14
N ILE A 168 2.75 -4.75 -2.60
CA ILE A 168 2.85 -3.29 -2.58
C ILE A 168 1.84 -2.65 -3.56
N LEU A 169 1.72 -3.18 -4.78
CA LEU A 169 0.78 -2.66 -5.77
C LEU A 169 -0.66 -2.76 -5.25
N PHE A 170 -1.04 -3.94 -4.73
CA PHE A 170 -2.33 -4.17 -4.10
C PHE A 170 -2.58 -3.22 -2.93
N ALA A 171 -1.67 -3.16 -1.96
CA ALA A 171 -1.82 -2.30 -0.78
C ALA A 171 -1.83 -0.80 -1.10
N SER A 172 -1.33 -0.41 -2.28
CA SER A 172 -1.35 0.98 -2.76
C SER A 172 -2.56 1.30 -3.63
N ASN A 173 -3.51 0.36 -3.78
CA ASN A 173 -4.64 0.45 -4.68
C ASN A 173 -4.24 0.83 -6.12
N VAL A 174 -3.15 0.25 -6.61
CA VAL A 174 -2.66 0.44 -7.98
C VAL A 174 -3.10 -0.75 -8.82
N TYR A 175 -3.55 -0.48 -10.05
CA TYR A 175 -3.89 -1.51 -11.02
C TYR A 175 -2.72 -2.50 -11.17
N MET A 176 -3.03 -3.80 -11.06
CA MET A 176 -2.07 -4.88 -11.24
C MET A 176 -2.38 -5.60 -12.55
N PRO A 177 -1.62 -5.33 -13.63
CA PRO A 177 -1.79 -6.03 -14.89
C PRO A 177 -1.65 -7.54 -14.73
N LEU A 178 -2.52 -8.30 -15.37
CA LEU A 178 -2.57 -9.76 -15.30
C LEU A 178 -1.29 -10.40 -15.85
N HIS A 179 -0.62 -9.79 -16.82
CA HIS A 179 0.65 -10.33 -17.34
C HIS A 179 1.73 -10.49 -16.26
N LEU A 180 1.66 -9.76 -15.14
CA LEU A 180 2.55 -9.94 -13.98
C LEU A 180 2.42 -11.34 -13.36
N PHE A 181 1.25 -11.97 -13.50
CA PHE A 181 0.89 -13.26 -12.91
C PHE A 181 1.16 -14.44 -13.85
N THR A 182 1.69 -14.22 -15.05
CA THR A 182 2.23 -15.33 -15.85
C THR A 182 3.40 -15.98 -15.11
N ASN A 183 3.55 -17.30 -15.18
CA ASN A 183 4.63 -18.07 -14.58
C ASN A 183 6.01 -17.55 -15.00
N LYS A 184 6.14 -17.12 -16.26
CA LYS A 184 7.36 -16.46 -16.77
C LYS A 184 7.67 -15.21 -15.95
N ASN A 185 6.70 -14.30 -15.81
CA ASN A 185 6.91 -13.02 -15.14
C ASN A 185 6.98 -13.16 -13.61
N LEU A 186 6.27 -14.12 -13.01
CA LEU A 186 6.44 -14.48 -11.60
C LEU A 186 7.87 -14.96 -11.29
N ARG A 187 8.49 -15.75 -12.17
CA ARG A 187 9.91 -16.16 -11.99
C ARG A 187 10.84 -14.96 -12.07
N ILE A 188 10.63 -14.06 -13.03
CA ILE A 188 11.42 -12.82 -13.18
C ILE A 188 11.27 -11.96 -11.93
N LEU A 189 10.04 -11.70 -11.48
CA LEU A 189 9.76 -10.92 -10.26
C LEU A 189 10.42 -11.55 -9.03
N ASN A 190 10.39 -12.87 -8.88
CA ASN A 190 11.02 -13.54 -7.74
C ASN A 190 12.54 -13.56 -7.79
N ARG A 191 13.14 -13.70 -8.98
CA ARG A 191 14.59 -13.75 -9.16
C ARG A 191 15.24 -12.37 -9.14
N GLU A 192 14.61 -11.41 -9.81
CA GLU A 192 15.18 -10.09 -10.14
C GLU A 192 14.46 -8.95 -9.43
N GLY A 193 13.50 -9.24 -8.53
CA GLY A 193 12.65 -8.22 -7.90
C GLY A 193 13.40 -7.06 -7.23
N ALA A 194 14.62 -7.28 -6.73
CA ALA A 194 15.44 -6.23 -6.13
C ALA A 194 16.08 -5.26 -7.15
N THR A 195 16.25 -5.67 -8.41
CA THR A 195 16.88 -4.89 -9.48
C THR A 195 15.85 -4.28 -10.45
N LEU A 196 14.59 -4.69 -10.37
CA LEU A 196 13.52 -4.12 -11.19
C LEU A 196 13.34 -2.63 -10.93
N ALA A 197 13.04 -1.89 -12.00
CA ALA A 197 12.79 -0.46 -11.92
C ALA A 197 11.57 -0.17 -11.03
N THR A 198 11.69 0.85 -10.19
CA THR A 198 10.60 1.28 -9.30
C THR A 198 10.33 2.77 -9.48
N THR A 199 9.06 3.15 -9.45
CA THR A 199 8.61 4.55 -9.39
C THR A 199 8.13 4.89 -8.00
N LYS A 200 8.21 6.18 -7.64
CA LYS A 200 7.75 6.69 -6.36
C LYS A 200 6.37 7.31 -6.56
N ILE A 201 5.36 6.78 -5.89
CA ILE A 201 4.02 7.35 -5.87
C ILE A 201 3.75 8.02 -4.52
N SER A 202 2.86 9.01 -4.55
CA SER A 202 2.30 9.63 -3.36
C SER A 202 1.03 8.91 -2.96
N THR A 203 0.93 8.53 -1.69
CA THR A 203 -0.25 7.90 -1.12
C THR A 203 -0.79 8.83 -0.04
N SER A 204 -2.04 9.29 -0.23
CA SER A 204 -2.75 10.06 0.77
C SER A 204 -3.23 9.12 1.86
N THR A 205 -2.73 9.29 3.08
CA THR A 205 -3.31 8.60 4.23
C THR A 205 -4.41 9.46 4.83
N ALA A 206 -5.43 8.82 5.41
CA ALA A 206 -6.57 9.49 6.06
C ALA A 206 -6.18 10.53 7.13
N LYS A 207 -4.91 10.58 7.55
CA LYS A 207 -4.37 11.57 8.51
C LYS A 207 -3.69 12.78 7.84
N GLY A 208 -3.94 13.03 6.55
CA GLY A 208 -3.39 14.17 5.79
C GLY A 208 -1.87 14.15 5.63
N LYS A 209 -1.21 13.04 6.00
CA LYS A 209 0.23 12.90 5.87
C LYS A 209 0.54 12.18 4.56
N GLU A 210 1.16 12.91 3.66
CA GLU A 210 1.67 12.38 2.40
C GLU A 210 2.78 11.37 2.69
N ASN A 211 2.50 10.10 2.45
CA ASN A 211 3.51 9.06 2.48
C ASN A 211 3.86 8.71 1.04
N SER A 212 5.14 8.52 0.78
CA SER A 212 5.58 8.07 -0.53
C SER A 212 6.00 6.61 -0.49
N VAL A 213 5.47 5.84 -1.43
CA VAL A 213 5.72 4.41 -1.57
C VAL A 213 6.46 4.19 -2.89
N LYS A 214 7.46 3.31 -2.88
CA LYS A 214 8.12 2.85 -4.11
C LYS A 214 7.40 1.62 -4.62
N ILE A 215 6.88 1.68 -5.83
CA ILE A 215 6.15 0.60 -6.50
C ILE A 215 6.91 0.15 -7.75
N LEU A 216 6.57 -1.01 -8.29
CA LEU A 216 7.11 -1.49 -9.56
C LEU A 216 6.75 -0.50 -10.69
N ASP A 217 7.73 -0.16 -11.53
CA ASP A 217 7.51 0.64 -12.74
C ASP A 217 6.86 -0.22 -13.82
N LEU A 218 5.52 -0.20 -13.90
CA LEU A 218 4.74 -1.06 -14.79
C LEU A 218 5.07 -0.81 -16.27
N THR A 219 5.23 0.45 -16.68
CA THR A 219 5.53 0.79 -18.09
C THR A 219 6.87 0.23 -18.53
N LYS A 220 7.91 0.34 -17.68
CA LYS A 220 9.21 -0.26 -17.98
C LYS A 220 9.16 -1.78 -17.96
N PHE A 221 8.40 -2.36 -17.02
CA PHE A 221 8.24 -3.81 -16.92
C PHE A 221 7.56 -4.37 -18.18
N GLU A 222 6.48 -3.75 -18.63
CA GLU A 222 5.74 -4.13 -19.84
C GLU A 222 6.62 -4.07 -21.10
N THR A 223 7.41 -3.00 -21.23
CA THR A 223 8.34 -2.83 -22.37
C THR A 223 9.36 -3.97 -22.46
N LEU A 224 9.81 -4.51 -21.31
CA LEU A 224 10.84 -5.55 -21.25
C LEU A 224 10.29 -6.97 -21.23
N HIS A 225 9.09 -7.18 -20.68
CA HIS A 225 8.57 -8.51 -20.36
C HIS A 225 7.21 -8.83 -21.01
N GLY A 226 6.71 -7.93 -21.86
CA GLY A 226 5.47 -8.08 -22.61
C GLY A 226 4.32 -7.32 -21.96
N SER A 227 3.28 -7.02 -22.76
CA SER A 227 2.10 -6.29 -22.31
C SER A 227 0.92 -7.23 -22.04
N GLU A 228 0.00 -6.77 -21.21
CA GLU A 228 -1.24 -7.48 -20.90
C GLU A 228 -2.13 -7.69 -22.13
N GLU A 229 -2.20 -6.69 -23.01
CA GLU A 229 -2.97 -6.71 -24.26
C GLU A 229 -2.45 -7.73 -25.27
N SER A 230 -1.23 -8.24 -25.07
CA SER A 230 -0.58 -9.23 -25.94
C SER A 230 -0.64 -10.67 -25.42
N LEU A 231 -1.35 -10.91 -24.31
CA LEU A 231 -1.47 -12.24 -23.74
C LEU A 231 -2.18 -13.16 -24.74
N SER A 232 -1.62 -14.34 -24.96
CA SER A 232 -2.37 -15.45 -25.59
C SER A 232 -3.39 -16.03 -24.60
N GLN A 233 -4.40 -16.72 -25.12
CA GLN A 233 -5.40 -17.43 -24.30
C GLN A 233 -4.77 -18.32 -23.22
N ALA A 234 -3.78 -19.13 -23.60
CA ALA A 234 -3.10 -20.02 -22.65
C ALA A 234 -2.38 -19.24 -21.54
N GLN A 235 -1.74 -18.12 -21.87
CA GLN A 235 -1.08 -17.26 -20.88
C GLN A 235 -2.08 -16.53 -20.00
N TRP A 236 -3.21 -16.10 -20.56
CA TRP A 236 -4.31 -15.49 -19.83
C TRP A 236 -4.87 -16.46 -18.80
N SER A 237 -5.29 -17.66 -19.19
CA SER A 237 -5.82 -18.67 -18.25
C SER A 237 -4.80 -19.07 -17.19
N GLU A 238 -3.50 -19.15 -17.54
CA GLU A 238 -2.43 -19.34 -16.56
C GLU A 238 -2.36 -18.21 -15.54
N ALA A 239 -2.37 -16.97 -16.02
CA ALA A 239 -2.26 -15.79 -15.19
C ALA A 239 -3.50 -15.59 -14.30
N VAL A 240 -4.71 -15.89 -14.81
CA VAL A 240 -5.97 -15.91 -14.05
C VAL A 240 -5.86 -16.78 -12.81
N ARG A 241 -5.44 -18.04 -12.97
CA ARG A 241 -5.27 -18.96 -11.84
C ARG A 241 -4.27 -18.43 -10.82
N ASN A 242 -3.18 -17.83 -11.27
CA ASN A 242 -2.19 -17.23 -10.37
C ASN A 242 -2.69 -15.94 -9.70
N TYR A 243 -3.55 -15.18 -10.38
CA TYR A 243 -4.19 -13.97 -9.84
C TYR A 243 -5.12 -14.33 -8.70
N ILE A 244 -6.03 -15.29 -8.88
CA ILE A 244 -6.94 -15.78 -7.82
C ILE A 244 -6.13 -16.31 -6.63
N ARG A 245 -5.12 -17.15 -6.88
CA ARG A 245 -4.21 -17.68 -5.83
C ARG A 245 -3.48 -16.58 -5.05
N PHE A 246 -3.25 -15.42 -5.65
CA PHE A 246 -2.70 -14.28 -4.92
C PHE A 246 -3.70 -13.74 -3.91
N PHE A 247 -4.97 -13.57 -4.27
CA PHE A 247 -6.02 -13.13 -3.33
C PHE A 247 -6.29 -14.16 -2.24
N ASP A 248 -6.24 -15.46 -2.56
CA ASP A 248 -6.32 -16.52 -1.55
C ASP A 248 -5.20 -16.40 -0.52
N SER A 249 -3.99 -16.05 -0.97
CA SER A 249 -2.83 -15.86 -0.08
C SER A 249 -2.91 -14.63 0.83
N LEU A 250 -3.87 -13.73 0.58
CA LEU A 250 -4.13 -12.55 1.41
C LEU A 250 -5.23 -12.79 2.45
N ASP A 251 -5.80 -14.01 2.51
CA ASP A 251 -6.97 -14.37 3.33
C ASP A 251 -8.17 -13.43 3.06
N GLN A 252 -8.35 -13.01 1.79
CA GLN A 252 -9.45 -12.14 1.34
C GLN A 252 -10.49 -12.95 0.55
N GLU A 253 -11.20 -13.83 1.23
CA GLU A 253 -12.14 -14.80 0.60
C GLU A 253 -13.19 -14.13 -0.31
N SER A 254 -13.72 -12.97 0.09
CA SER A 254 -14.69 -12.23 -0.73
C SER A 254 -14.11 -11.67 -2.03
N LEU A 255 -12.83 -11.29 -2.04
CA LEU A 255 -12.13 -10.84 -3.24
C LEU A 255 -11.80 -12.02 -4.15
N SER A 256 -11.34 -13.13 -3.58
CA SER A 256 -11.10 -14.36 -4.34
C SER A 256 -12.36 -14.80 -5.07
N GLN A 257 -13.49 -14.92 -4.37
CA GLN A 257 -14.76 -15.31 -4.99
C GLN A 257 -15.21 -14.33 -6.08
N CYS A 258 -15.06 -13.02 -5.83
CA CYS A 258 -15.40 -12.01 -6.84
C CYS A 258 -14.60 -12.19 -8.14
N TRP A 259 -13.31 -12.55 -8.03
CA TRP A 259 -12.47 -12.80 -9.19
C TRP A 259 -12.72 -14.17 -9.83
N GLU A 260 -13.08 -15.19 -9.04
CA GLU A 260 -13.55 -16.48 -9.57
C GLU A 260 -14.80 -16.30 -10.43
N ASP A 261 -15.82 -15.59 -9.94
CA ASP A 261 -17.03 -15.33 -10.72
C ASP A 261 -16.74 -14.55 -12.00
N HIS A 262 -15.88 -13.52 -11.90
CA HIS A 262 -15.44 -12.69 -13.02
C HIS A 262 -14.74 -13.50 -14.12
N PHE A 263 -13.75 -14.32 -13.76
CA PHE A 263 -12.99 -15.11 -14.73
C PHE A 263 -13.76 -16.33 -15.22
N GLY A 264 -14.53 -16.97 -14.33
CA GLY A 264 -15.40 -18.10 -14.65
C GLY A 264 -16.40 -17.74 -15.75
N PHE A 265 -17.00 -16.55 -15.68
CA PHE A 265 -17.87 -16.05 -16.75
C PHE A 265 -17.19 -16.09 -18.13
N PHE A 266 -15.93 -15.68 -18.23
CA PHE A 266 -15.21 -15.67 -19.50
C PHE A 266 -14.74 -17.07 -19.92
N GLU A 267 -14.31 -17.91 -18.97
CA GLU A 267 -13.88 -19.29 -19.24
C GLU A 267 -15.04 -20.18 -19.72
N GLU A 268 -16.27 -19.88 -19.31
CA GLU A 268 -17.49 -20.62 -19.69
C GLU A 268 -18.06 -20.23 -21.06
N GLN A 269 -17.49 -19.24 -21.77
CA GLN A 269 -17.98 -18.84 -23.09
C GLN A 269 -17.72 -19.93 -24.14
N GLU A 270 -18.75 -20.32 -24.89
CA GLU A 270 -18.62 -21.36 -25.94
C GLU A 270 -17.64 -20.96 -27.03
N ASP A 271 -17.67 -19.68 -27.46
CA ASP A 271 -16.82 -19.11 -28.51
C ASP A 271 -15.57 -18.41 -27.95
N LEU A 272 -15.02 -18.92 -26.84
CA LEU A 272 -13.90 -18.28 -26.14
C LEU A 272 -12.70 -18.06 -27.08
N VAL A 273 -12.37 -19.02 -27.93
CA VAL A 273 -11.21 -18.96 -28.83
C VAL A 273 -11.41 -17.91 -29.91
N GLU A 274 -12.58 -17.89 -30.54
CA GLU A 274 -12.95 -16.96 -31.61
C GLU A 274 -12.99 -15.51 -31.12
N ASN A 275 -13.53 -15.31 -29.92
CA ASN A 275 -13.78 -14.01 -29.33
C ASN A 275 -12.73 -13.59 -28.29
N PHE A 276 -11.62 -14.34 -28.17
CA PHE A 276 -10.63 -14.14 -27.11
C PHE A 276 -10.09 -12.70 -27.03
N ASN A 277 -9.87 -12.05 -28.17
CA ASN A 277 -9.40 -10.66 -28.18
C ASN A 277 -10.42 -9.71 -27.54
N ALA A 278 -11.71 -9.87 -27.82
CA ALA A 278 -12.76 -9.07 -27.21
C ALA A 278 -12.88 -9.37 -25.70
N ILE A 279 -12.76 -10.65 -25.32
CA ILE A 279 -12.73 -11.09 -23.92
C ILE A 279 -11.58 -10.43 -23.17
N LEU A 280 -10.36 -10.48 -23.72
CA LEU A 280 -9.17 -9.89 -23.09
C LEU A 280 -9.31 -8.37 -22.90
N ILE A 281 -9.83 -7.66 -23.90
CA ILE A 281 -10.07 -6.21 -23.81
C ILE A 281 -11.08 -5.90 -22.71
N LEU A 282 -12.19 -6.64 -22.66
CA LEU A 282 -13.22 -6.44 -21.65
C LEU A 282 -12.73 -6.80 -20.25
N ASP A 283 -12.01 -7.91 -20.08
CA ASP A 283 -11.36 -8.31 -18.83
C ASP A 283 -10.48 -7.18 -18.27
N ILE A 284 -9.55 -6.66 -19.09
CA ILE A 284 -8.66 -5.55 -18.72
C ILE A 284 -9.48 -4.32 -18.30
N LYS A 285 -10.52 -3.97 -19.06
CA LYS A 285 -11.40 -2.84 -18.75
C LYS A 285 -12.08 -3.03 -17.39
N MET A 286 -12.74 -4.17 -17.18
CA MET A 286 -13.49 -4.46 -15.96
C MET A 286 -12.58 -4.49 -14.72
N ARG A 287 -11.35 -5.03 -14.83
CA ARG A 287 -10.37 -4.95 -13.74
C ARG A 287 -9.93 -3.53 -13.42
N LYS A 288 -9.70 -2.69 -14.44
CA LYS A 288 -9.36 -1.27 -14.23
C LYS A 288 -10.52 -0.52 -13.58
N ASP A 289 -11.74 -0.76 -14.04
CA ASP A 289 -12.95 -0.16 -13.48
C ASP A 289 -13.13 -0.58 -12.01
N TYR A 290 -12.87 -1.84 -11.67
CA TYR A 290 -12.93 -2.32 -10.29
C TYR A 290 -11.92 -1.61 -9.37
N VAL A 291 -10.69 -1.38 -9.83
CA VAL A 291 -9.68 -0.63 -9.06
C VAL A 291 -10.08 0.82 -8.85
N ALA A 292 -10.72 1.44 -9.85
CA ALA A 292 -11.25 2.80 -9.74
C ALA A 292 -12.45 2.87 -8.78
N GLN A 293 -13.36 1.90 -8.88
CA GLN A 293 -14.55 1.79 -8.07
C GLN A 293 -14.96 0.32 -7.93
N PRO A 294 -14.75 -0.31 -6.76
CA PRO A 294 -15.14 -1.70 -6.55
C PRO A 294 -16.65 -1.90 -6.78
N PHE A 295 -17.00 -2.97 -7.47
CA PHE A 295 -18.38 -3.36 -7.77
C PHE A 295 -18.55 -4.88 -7.65
N SER A 296 -19.79 -5.34 -7.45
CA SER A 296 -20.13 -6.76 -7.42
C SER A 296 -20.29 -7.33 -8.83
N PHE A 297 -19.93 -8.59 -9.02
CA PHE A 297 -20.19 -9.31 -10.25
C PHE A 297 -21.68 -9.30 -10.63
N SER A 298 -21.97 -9.14 -11.94
CA SER A 298 -23.31 -9.21 -12.50
C SER A 298 -23.26 -9.87 -13.87
N MET A 299 -23.77 -11.10 -13.96
CA MET A 299 -23.77 -11.88 -15.19
C MET A 299 -24.47 -11.14 -16.36
N GLN A 300 -25.59 -10.47 -16.10
CA GLN A 300 -26.33 -9.76 -17.15
C GLN A 300 -25.54 -8.57 -17.70
N TYR A 301 -24.86 -7.82 -16.83
CA TYR A 301 -24.02 -6.69 -17.25
C TYR A 301 -22.83 -7.18 -18.09
N TYR A 302 -22.17 -8.25 -17.65
CA TYR A 302 -21.04 -8.85 -18.35
C TYR A 302 -21.43 -9.37 -19.74
N ALA A 303 -22.56 -10.06 -19.85
CA ALA A 303 -23.07 -10.52 -21.14
C ALA A 303 -23.31 -9.37 -22.13
N LEU A 304 -23.97 -8.29 -21.69
CA LEU A 304 -24.23 -7.12 -22.52
C LEU A 304 -22.95 -6.41 -22.97
N GLU A 305 -21.99 -6.19 -22.06
CA GLU A 305 -20.71 -5.56 -22.39
C GLU A 305 -19.85 -6.47 -23.27
N LEU A 306 -19.87 -7.79 -23.08
CA LEU A 306 -19.12 -8.73 -23.91
C LEU A 306 -19.66 -8.75 -25.34
N GLU A 307 -20.97 -8.86 -25.53
CA GLU A 307 -21.57 -8.78 -26.86
C GLU A 307 -21.22 -7.47 -27.58
N LYS A 308 -21.24 -6.35 -26.85
CA LYS A 308 -20.83 -5.06 -27.39
C LYS A 308 -19.35 -5.09 -27.79
N MET A 309 -18.46 -5.60 -26.94
CA MET A 309 -17.04 -5.67 -27.21
C MET A 309 -16.71 -6.59 -28.41
N ILE A 310 -17.44 -7.68 -28.56
CA ILE A 310 -17.33 -8.59 -29.72
C ILE A 310 -17.67 -7.82 -31.01
N ARG A 311 -18.80 -7.11 -31.04
CA ARG A 311 -19.20 -6.29 -32.21
C ARG A 311 -18.16 -5.22 -32.52
N ASP A 312 -17.69 -4.48 -31.51
CA ASP A 312 -16.70 -3.41 -31.68
C ASP A 312 -15.37 -3.97 -32.23
N THR A 313 -14.92 -5.11 -31.71
CA THR A 313 -13.69 -5.78 -32.18
C THR A 313 -13.82 -6.29 -33.62
N GLN A 314 -14.99 -6.80 -34.00
CA GLN A 314 -15.25 -7.24 -35.37
C GLN A 314 -15.27 -6.05 -36.34
N VAL A 315 -15.89 -4.94 -35.97
CA VAL A 315 -15.90 -3.69 -36.78
C VAL A 315 -14.47 -3.18 -36.94
N GLN A 316 -13.69 -3.10 -35.87
CA GLN A 316 -12.30 -2.66 -35.92
C GLN A 316 -11.47 -3.53 -36.87
N ARG A 317 -11.63 -4.86 -36.79
CA ARG A 317 -10.95 -5.81 -37.68
C ARG A 317 -11.30 -5.58 -39.15
N LEU A 318 -12.56 -5.28 -39.46
CA LEU A 318 -13.00 -4.96 -40.83
C LEU A 318 -12.41 -3.63 -41.31
N GLU A 319 -12.36 -2.61 -40.45
CA GLU A 319 -11.74 -1.33 -40.80
C GLU A 319 -10.24 -1.47 -41.10
N ASP A 320 -9.52 -2.26 -40.31
CA ASP A 320 -8.09 -2.47 -40.50
C ASP A 320 -7.78 -3.19 -41.82
N LEU A 321 -8.64 -4.13 -42.23
CA LEU A 321 -8.55 -4.77 -43.55
C LEU A 321 -8.80 -3.76 -44.69
N LEU A 322 -9.78 -2.86 -44.54
CA LEU A 322 -10.07 -1.83 -45.54
C LEU A 322 -8.96 -0.76 -45.63
N LYS A 323 -8.33 -0.43 -44.51
CA LYS A 323 -7.19 0.52 -44.43
C LYS A 323 -5.90 -0.11 -44.96
N GLY A 324 -5.64 -1.38 -44.68
CA GLY A 324 -4.47 -2.14 -45.14
C GLY A 324 -4.45 -2.42 -46.66
N GLY A 325 -5.59 -2.33 -47.35
CA GLY A 325 -5.69 -2.51 -48.80
C GLY A 325 -5.21 -1.34 -49.67
N LYS A 326 -4.77 -0.21 -49.09
CA LYS A 326 -4.40 1.00 -49.85
C LYS A 326 -2.89 1.22 -50.05
N SER A 327 -2.02 0.34 -49.57
CA SER A 327 -0.55 0.51 -49.61
C SER A 327 0.17 -0.47 -50.55
N GLY A 328 -0.43 -0.85 -51.67
CA GLY A 328 0.20 -1.84 -52.57
C GLY A 328 -0.35 -1.91 -54.00
N ALA A 329 -0.57 -0.78 -54.67
CA ALA A 329 -0.70 -0.78 -56.12
C ALA A 329 0.51 -0.06 -56.73
N PRO A 330 1.46 -0.77 -57.37
CA PRO A 330 2.47 -0.11 -58.18
C PRO A 330 1.78 0.50 -59.39
N SER A 331 1.59 1.82 -59.36
CA SER A 331 1.27 2.63 -60.52
C SER A 331 2.36 2.43 -61.57
N SER A 332 2.08 1.57 -62.54
CA SER A 332 2.84 1.45 -63.79
C SER A 332 1.87 1.32 -64.97
N PHE A 333 0.96 2.30 -65.08
CA PHE A 333 0.37 2.65 -66.37
C PHE A 333 1.14 3.85 -66.93
N VAL A 334 2.29 3.58 -67.54
CA VAL A 334 2.87 4.48 -68.54
C VAL A 334 2.81 3.76 -69.87
N SER A 335 1.81 4.15 -70.65
CA SER A 335 1.73 3.89 -72.08
C SER A 335 2.92 4.58 -72.76
N SER A 336 3.82 3.80 -73.36
CA SER A 336 4.71 4.32 -74.41
C SER A 336 5.08 3.23 -75.40
N THR A 337 4.56 3.41 -76.60
CA THR A 337 4.81 2.68 -77.82
C THR A 337 6.21 3.00 -78.35
N LYS A 338 7.12 2.01 -78.45
CA LYS A 338 8.05 1.85 -79.60
C LYS A 338 8.99 0.62 -79.49
N ARG A 339 8.81 -0.26 -80.49
CA ARG A 339 9.77 -1.06 -81.29
C ARG A 339 11.18 -1.43 -80.77
N GLN A 340 11.46 -2.73 -80.98
CA GLN A 340 12.75 -3.36 -81.38
C GLN A 340 13.86 -3.31 -80.30
N ARG A 341 14.59 -4.38 -79.93
CA ARG A 341 15.29 -5.41 -80.71
C ARG A 341 15.95 -6.37 -79.68
N LEU A 342 15.94 -7.68 -79.92
CA LEU A 342 16.94 -8.66 -79.40
C LEU A 342 18.34 -8.32 -79.98
N PRO A 343 19.50 -8.82 -79.46
CA PRO A 343 19.70 -10.14 -78.85
C PRO A 343 20.78 -10.30 -77.73
N SER A 344 20.85 -11.55 -77.24
CA SER A 344 22.04 -12.39 -76.91
C SER A 344 22.87 -12.23 -75.62
N SER A 345 23.04 -13.40 -74.97
CA SER A 345 24.26 -13.98 -74.31
C SER A 345 24.76 -13.28 -73.02
N THR A 346 25.12 -13.94 -71.90
CA THR A 346 25.74 -15.25 -71.62
C THR A 346 25.65 -15.56 -70.10
N PRO A 347 25.70 -16.82 -69.64
CA PRO A 347 25.73 -17.19 -68.21
C PRO A 347 27.15 -17.55 -67.72
N ALA A 348 27.53 -17.14 -66.50
CA ALA A 348 28.61 -17.69 -65.66
C ALA A 348 28.61 -16.90 -64.33
N GLY A 349 28.79 -17.47 -63.13
CA GLY A 349 29.32 -18.78 -62.80
C GLY A 349 28.98 -19.19 -61.36
N GLN A 350 29.09 -20.50 -61.17
CA GLN A 350 29.10 -21.23 -59.90
C GLN A 350 30.37 -20.96 -59.09
N SER A 351 30.35 -21.53 -57.87
CA SER A 351 31.47 -21.99 -57.01
C SER A 351 31.49 -21.23 -55.67
N PHE A 352 31.69 -21.81 -54.48
CA PHE A 352 32.20 -23.09 -54.01
C PHE A 352 31.54 -23.40 -52.62
N GLN A 353 31.19 -24.66 -52.35
CA GLN A 353 31.28 -25.29 -51.02
C GLN A 353 32.51 -26.24 -51.09
N PRO A 354 33.30 -26.50 -50.01
CA PRO A 354 32.85 -27.39 -48.92
C PRO A 354 33.57 -27.22 -47.54
N GLY A 355 33.07 -27.96 -46.54
CA GLY A 355 33.84 -28.36 -45.33
C GLY A 355 32.97 -28.45 -44.08
N THR A 356 32.30 -29.56 -43.74
CA THR A 356 32.77 -30.80 -43.07
C THR A 356 33.32 -30.65 -41.63
N HIS A 357 32.76 -31.47 -40.73
CA HIS A 357 33.21 -31.87 -39.38
C HIS A 357 33.05 -30.81 -38.27
N GLY A 358 32.51 -31.13 -37.09
CA GLY A 358 32.06 -32.41 -36.56
C GLY A 358 31.33 -32.20 -35.22
N ASP A 359 30.40 -33.10 -34.95
CA ASP A 359 29.87 -33.38 -33.62
C ASP A 359 30.64 -34.61 -33.11
N PRO A 360 31.16 -34.59 -31.87
CA PRO A 360 30.64 -35.59 -30.94
C PRO A 360 30.57 -35.15 -29.47
N SER A 361 29.45 -35.57 -28.86
CA SER A 361 29.39 -36.27 -27.57
C SER A 361 29.61 -35.48 -26.26
N THR A 362 28.50 -35.41 -25.52
CA THR A 362 28.35 -35.89 -24.13
C THR A 362 29.49 -35.60 -23.15
N ALA A 363 29.26 -34.64 -22.26
CA ALA A 363 29.84 -34.63 -20.92
C ALA A 363 28.70 -34.71 -19.88
N VAL A 364 28.48 -35.93 -19.40
CA VAL A 364 27.78 -36.21 -18.15
C VAL A 364 28.74 -35.85 -17.01
N CYS A 365 28.34 -34.93 -16.13
CA CYS A 365 28.97 -34.80 -14.82
C CYS A 365 27.94 -35.14 -13.75
N VAL A 366 28.17 -36.30 -13.12
CA VAL A 366 27.59 -36.70 -11.85
C VAL A 366 28.55 -36.21 -10.76
N ILE A 367 28.07 -35.36 -9.85
CA ILE A 367 28.39 -35.40 -8.41
C ILE A 367 27.10 -35.06 -7.66
#